data_AF-A0A6P2BNJ8-F1
#
_entry.id   AF-A0A6P2BNJ8-F1
#
_cell.length_a   1.000
_cell.length_b   1.000
_cell.length_c   1.000
_cell.angle_alpha   90.00
_cell.angle_beta   90.00
_cell.angle_gamma   90.00
#
_symmetry.space_group_name_H-M   'P 1'
#
loop_
_entity.id
_entity.type
_entity.pdbx_description
1 polymer ?
#
loop_
_entity_poly.entity_id
_entity_poly.type
_entity_poly.pdbx_seq_one_letter_code
_entity_poly.pdbx_strand_id
1 'polypeptide(L)'
;MRPVSAPDTHRWLLLPAAVLILAGLAAGCSSSKPAYCTDAANLKTSVQNLDNVDVAKNGLSSLQTALNSVKTNAASFSANAKSAYPSQTAALNTSLTALQTAITSAKGQSRVTAARAVAPAVTQVKNSANALQSAASGKCQ
;
A
#
# COMPACT_ATOMS: atom_id res chain seq x y z
N MET A 1 24.35 -17.39 58.39
CA MET A 1 24.38 -18.84 58.09
C MET A 1 23.65 -19.04 56.77
N ARG A 2 24.33 -19.55 55.74
CA ARG A 2 23.75 -19.98 54.46
C ARG A 2 23.48 -21.49 54.54
N PRO A 3 22.43 -22.01 53.91
CA PRO A 3 22.50 -23.30 53.26
C PRO A 3 22.77 -23.11 51.76
N VAL A 4 23.81 -23.80 51.31
CA VAL A 4 24.16 -24.09 49.91
C VAL A 4 23.75 -25.55 49.68
N SER A 5 23.02 -25.82 48.59
CA SER A 5 23.29 -26.89 47.62
C SER A 5 22.21 -26.93 46.52
N ALA A 6 22.66 -26.77 45.27
CA ALA A 6 22.00 -27.14 44.01
C ALA A 6 22.23 -28.66 43.74
N PRO A 7 22.04 -29.28 42.55
CA PRO A 7 21.55 -28.83 41.22
C PRO A 7 20.62 -29.84 40.48
N ASP A 8 20.09 -29.49 39.29
CA ASP A 8 19.95 -30.40 38.12
C ASP A 8 19.51 -29.58 36.88
N THR A 9 20.42 -29.34 35.93
CA THR A 9 20.49 -29.96 34.59
C THR A 9 19.24 -29.67 33.73
N HIS A 10 19.30 -28.81 32.72
CA HIS A 10 19.94 -29.12 31.45
C HIS A 10 20.72 -27.93 30.87
N ARG A 11 22.03 -28.15 30.95
CA ARG A 11 23.10 -27.60 30.12
C ARG A 11 22.90 -28.04 28.67
N TRP A 12 22.64 -27.10 27.77
CA TRP A 12 23.18 -27.17 26.41
C TRP A 12 23.68 -25.79 26.00
N LEU A 13 24.95 -25.78 25.63
CA LEU A 13 25.85 -24.65 25.45
C LEU A 13 26.29 -24.68 23.98
N LEU A 14 26.45 -23.49 23.40
CA LEU A 14 27.43 -23.09 22.35
C LEU A 14 26.99 -22.95 20.87
N LEU A 15 27.36 -21.76 20.39
CA LEU A 15 27.26 -21.12 19.06
C LEU A 15 27.98 -21.87 17.91
N PRO A 16 27.73 -21.48 16.65
CA PRO A 16 28.71 -20.64 15.96
C PRO A 16 28.13 -19.46 15.16
N ALA A 17 29.02 -18.51 14.88
CA ALA A 17 28.82 -17.29 14.13
C ALA A 17 28.36 -17.52 12.67
N ALA A 18 27.39 -16.73 12.22
CA ALA A 18 27.17 -16.44 10.80
C ALA A 18 27.10 -14.92 10.63
N VAL A 19 28.26 -14.34 10.34
CA VAL A 19 28.41 -12.97 9.85
C VAL A 19 27.86 -12.97 8.42
N LEU A 20 26.60 -12.56 8.25
CA LEU A 20 26.05 -12.21 6.94
C LEU A 20 26.28 -10.72 6.70
N ILE A 21 27.41 -10.42 6.04
CA ILE A 21 27.69 -9.11 5.46
C ILE A 21 26.77 -8.94 4.25
N LEU A 22 25.63 -8.28 4.41
CA LEU A 22 24.97 -7.61 3.29
C LEU A 22 25.56 -6.21 3.15
N ALA A 23 26.71 -6.14 2.47
CA ALA A 23 27.22 -4.91 1.89
C ALA A 23 26.48 -4.67 0.58
N GLY A 24 25.59 -3.68 0.54
CA GLY A 24 24.89 -3.32 -0.68
C GLY A 24 23.67 -2.42 -0.48
N LEU A 25 23.88 -1.22 0.09
CA LEU A 25 23.27 0.06 -0.29
C LEU A 25 23.71 1.11 0.74
N ALA A 26 24.89 1.67 0.48
CA ALA A 26 25.27 2.93 1.09
C ALA A 26 24.34 4.03 0.55
N ALA A 27 23.41 4.47 1.40
CA ALA A 27 22.91 5.84 1.43
C ALA A 27 22.18 6.09 2.75
N GLY A 28 22.83 6.82 3.67
CA GLY A 28 22.14 7.60 4.70
C GLY A 28 21.68 6.84 5.94
N CYS A 29 22.60 6.61 6.87
CA CYS A 29 22.27 6.65 8.29
C CYS A 29 21.90 8.10 8.66
N SER A 30 20.63 8.44 8.47
CA SER A 30 19.97 9.58 9.11
C SER A 30 18.51 9.18 9.26
N SER A 31 17.91 9.57 10.38
CA SER A 31 16.59 9.18 10.89
C SER A 31 15.42 9.68 10.02
N SER A 32 15.47 9.43 8.70
CA SER A 32 14.55 9.94 7.70
C SER A 32 13.82 8.77 7.06
N LYS A 33 12.48 8.74 7.22
CA LYS A 33 11.62 7.72 6.63
C LYS A 33 11.85 7.60 5.11
N PRO A 34 11.71 6.40 4.53
CA PRO A 34 11.78 6.22 3.09
C PRO A 34 10.83 7.16 2.33
N ALA A 35 11.25 7.66 1.16
CA ALA A 35 10.44 8.59 0.36
C ALA A 35 9.04 8.05 0.03
N TYR A 36 8.92 6.73 -0.18
CA TYR A 36 7.64 6.07 -0.43
C TYR A 36 6.64 6.17 0.73
N CYS A 37 7.06 6.55 1.94
CA CYS A 37 6.15 6.75 3.07
C CYS A 37 5.26 7.98 2.87
N THR A 38 5.81 9.08 2.36
CA THR A 38 5.03 10.26 1.98
C THR A 38 4.09 9.92 0.82
N ASP A 39 4.58 9.20 -0.19
CA ASP A 39 3.76 8.76 -1.31
C ASP A 39 2.63 7.82 -0.89
N ALA A 40 2.88 6.92 0.08
CA ALA A 40 1.86 6.04 0.63
C ALA A 40 0.75 6.83 1.34
N ALA A 41 1.11 7.89 2.07
CA ALA A 41 0.14 8.80 2.70
C ALA A 41 -0.65 9.59 1.66
N ASN A 42 -0.01 10.13 0.63
CA ASN A 42 -0.68 10.83 -0.46
C ASN A 42 -1.63 9.89 -1.22
N LEU A 43 -1.19 8.66 -1.49
CA LEU A 43 -2.01 7.62 -2.10
C LEU A 43 -3.23 7.30 -1.23
N LYS A 44 -3.04 7.13 0.09
CA LYS A 44 -4.14 6.94 1.06
C LYS A 44 -5.21 8.01 0.92
N THR A 45 -4.80 9.27 0.99
CA THR A 45 -5.70 10.42 0.92
C THR A 45 -6.45 10.44 -0.42
N SER A 46 -5.75 10.22 -1.54
CA SER A 46 -6.42 10.17 -2.85
C SER A 46 -7.41 9.03 -2.99
N VAL A 47 -7.13 7.86 -2.40
CA VAL A 47 -8.04 6.71 -2.41
C VAL A 47 -9.26 6.96 -1.53
N GLN A 48 -9.10 7.62 -0.39
CA GLN A 48 -10.23 8.06 0.43
C GLN A 48 -11.11 9.06 -0.33
N ASN A 49 -10.49 10.02 -1.04
CA ASN A 49 -11.22 10.96 -1.88
C ASN A 49 -11.97 10.25 -3.02
N LEU A 50 -11.37 9.21 -3.62
CA LEU A 50 -12.03 8.36 -4.62
C LEU A 50 -13.25 7.63 -4.05
N ASP A 51 -13.12 7.03 -2.86
CA ASP A 51 -14.19 6.30 -2.17
C ASP A 51 -15.36 7.23 -1.77
N ASN A 52 -15.05 8.50 -1.47
CA ASN A 52 -16.05 9.51 -1.10
C ASN A 52 -16.79 10.11 -2.31
N VAL A 53 -16.46 9.74 -3.55
CA VAL A 53 -17.19 10.24 -4.73
C VAL A 53 -18.57 9.61 -4.81
N ASP A 54 -19.59 10.42 -4.56
CA ASP A 54 -20.98 10.07 -4.87
C ASP A 54 -21.25 10.21 -6.38
N VAL A 55 -21.06 9.12 -7.13
CA VAL A 55 -21.28 9.08 -8.59
C VAL A 55 -22.74 9.34 -8.96
N ALA A 56 -23.69 8.94 -8.10
CA ALA A 56 -25.11 9.14 -8.37
C ALA A 56 -25.48 10.62 -8.35
N LYS A 57 -24.84 11.41 -7.48
CA LYS A 57 -25.01 12.86 -7.41
C LYS A 57 -24.11 13.64 -8.36
N ASN A 58 -22.81 13.32 -8.38
CA ASN A 58 -21.77 14.13 -9.02
C ASN A 58 -21.41 13.64 -10.44
N GLY A 59 -21.82 12.42 -10.81
CA GLY A 59 -21.54 11.82 -12.11
C GLY A 59 -20.15 11.22 -12.25
N LEU A 60 -19.88 10.64 -13.43
CA LEU A 60 -18.63 9.94 -13.73
C LEU A 60 -17.42 10.88 -13.88
N SER A 61 -17.63 12.16 -14.18
CA SER A 61 -16.53 13.13 -14.33
C SER A 61 -15.79 13.34 -13.00
N SER A 62 -16.51 13.49 -11.88
CA SER A 62 -15.90 13.59 -10.55
C SER A 62 -15.12 12.34 -10.18
N LEU A 63 -15.65 11.16 -10.53
CA LEU A 63 -14.96 9.89 -10.30
C LEU A 63 -13.68 9.78 -11.15
N GLN A 64 -13.72 10.23 -12.41
CA GLN A 64 -12.56 10.26 -13.29
C GLN A 64 -11.46 11.20 -12.76
N THR A 65 -11.83 12.38 -12.23
CA THR A 65 -10.88 13.30 -11.60
C THR A 65 -10.22 12.66 -10.39
N ALA A 66 -11.00 12.05 -9.49
CA ALA A 66 -10.45 11.37 -8.32
C ALA A 66 -9.55 10.17 -8.72
N LEU A 67 -9.94 9.39 -9.73
CA LEU A 67 -9.12 8.31 -10.27
C LEU A 67 -7.78 8.84 -10.81
N ASN A 68 -7.78 9.97 -11.51
CA ASN A 68 -6.55 10.57 -12.02
C ASN A 68 -5.62 10.96 -10.87
N SER A 69 -6.14 11.55 -9.78
CA SER A 69 -5.34 11.83 -8.58
C SER A 69 -4.74 10.56 -7.97
N VAL A 70 -5.52 9.48 -7.86
CA VAL A 70 -5.00 8.19 -7.36
C VAL A 70 -3.92 7.63 -8.28
N LYS A 71 -4.10 7.69 -9.60
CA LYS A 71 -3.10 7.23 -10.58
C LYS A 71 -1.78 8.01 -10.45
N THR A 72 -1.83 9.33 -10.30
CA THR A 72 -0.64 10.16 -10.07
C THR A 72 0.10 9.73 -8.81
N ASN A 73 -0.60 9.60 -7.68
CA ASN A 73 0.04 9.20 -6.42
C ASN A 73 0.54 7.76 -6.43
N ALA A 74 -0.19 6.85 -7.09
CA ALA A 74 0.22 5.46 -7.28
C ALA A 74 1.47 5.35 -8.16
N ALA A 75 1.62 6.21 -9.16
CA ALA A 75 2.81 6.28 -10.00
C ALA A 75 4.02 6.75 -9.19
N SER A 76 3.88 7.82 -8.39
CA SER A 76 4.94 8.29 -7.47
C SER A 76 5.36 7.20 -6.49
N PHE A 77 4.39 6.56 -5.83
CA PHE A 77 4.68 5.45 -4.91
C PHE A 77 5.39 4.30 -5.64
N SER A 78 4.91 3.90 -6.82
CA SER A 78 5.53 2.81 -7.60
C SER A 78 6.96 3.16 -7.99
N ALA A 79 7.24 4.40 -8.40
CA ALA A 79 8.60 4.82 -8.74
C ALA A 79 9.57 4.66 -7.55
N ASN A 80 9.11 5.01 -6.34
CA ASN A 80 9.95 5.00 -5.14
C ASN A 80 9.95 3.66 -4.38
N ALA A 81 8.97 2.78 -4.63
CA ALA A 81 8.74 1.60 -3.80
C ALA A 81 8.59 0.29 -4.59
N LYS A 82 8.64 0.29 -5.93
CA LYS A 82 8.42 -0.92 -6.74
C LYS A 82 9.36 -2.07 -6.40
N SER A 83 10.63 -1.78 -6.10
CA SER A 83 11.59 -2.82 -5.67
C SER A 83 11.28 -3.39 -4.29
N ALA A 84 10.62 -2.62 -3.43
CA ALA A 84 10.23 -3.06 -2.08
C ALA A 84 8.86 -3.78 -2.06
N TYR A 85 7.94 -3.40 -2.95
CA TYR A 85 6.55 -3.89 -2.97
C TYR A 85 6.05 -4.23 -4.40
N PRO A 86 6.73 -5.14 -5.12
CA PRO A 86 6.41 -5.41 -6.53
C PRO A 86 5.00 -5.99 -6.71
N SER A 87 4.57 -6.91 -5.85
CA SER A 87 3.24 -7.53 -5.93
C SER A 87 2.13 -6.52 -5.61
N GLN A 88 2.32 -5.68 -4.60
CA GLN A 88 1.32 -4.70 -4.17
C GLN A 88 1.17 -3.58 -5.20
N THR A 89 2.28 -3.09 -5.77
CA THR A 89 2.24 -2.08 -6.84
C THR A 89 1.61 -2.62 -8.11
N ALA A 90 1.88 -3.87 -8.49
CA ALA A 90 1.20 -4.53 -9.61
C ALA A 90 -0.32 -4.67 -9.37
N ALA A 91 -0.72 -5.17 -8.20
CA ALA A 91 -2.13 -5.32 -7.85
C ALA A 91 -2.89 -3.99 -7.85
N LEU A 92 -2.27 -2.92 -7.35
CA LEU A 92 -2.84 -1.56 -7.40
C LEU A 92 -3.02 -1.09 -8.84
N ASN A 93 -2.00 -1.22 -9.69
CA ASN A 93 -2.09 -0.82 -11.10
C ASN A 93 -3.18 -1.59 -11.87
N THR A 94 -3.32 -2.90 -11.63
CA THR A 94 -4.41 -3.70 -12.18
C THR A 94 -5.78 -3.16 -11.73
N SER A 95 -5.91 -2.85 -10.44
CA SER A 95 -7.17 -2.32 -9.88
C SER A 95 -7.53 -0.94 -10.47
N LEU A 96 -6.55 -0.05 -10.64
CA LEU A 96 -6.74 1.26 -11.27
C LEU A 96 -7.13 1.16 -12.73
N THR A 97 -6.58 0.17 -13.44
CA THR A 97 -6.94 -0.12 -14.83
C THR A 97 -8.37 -0.65 -14.92
N ALA A 98 -8.74 -1.59 -14.05
CA ALA A 98 -10.11 -2.11 -13.98
C ALA A 98 -11.14 -1.00 -13.70
N LEU A 99 -10.83 -0.06 -12.80
CA LEU A 99 -11.69 1.09 -12.54
C LEU A 99 -11.78 2.04 -13.74
N GLN A 100 -10.68 2.31 -14.44
CA GLN A 100 -10.71 3.10 -15.67
C GLN A 100 -11.61 2.46 -16.74
N THR A 101 -11.52 1.14 -16.89
CA THR A 101 -12.37 0.38 -17.80
C THR A 101 -13.84 0.48 -17.38
N ALA A 102 -14.15 0.27 -16.09
CA ALA A 102 -15.51 0.39 -15.58
C ALA A 102 -16.12 1.79 -15.82
N ILE A 103 -15.34 2.86 -15.58
CA ILE A 103 -15.77 4.23 -15.88
C ILE A 103 -16.07 4.41 -17.37
N THR A 104 -15.22 3.84 -18.23
CA THR A 104 -15.38 3.94 -19.69
C THR A 104 -16.63 3.19 -20.16
N SER A 105 -16.86 1.98 -19.66
CA SER A 105 -18.05 1.18 -19.96
C SER A 105 -19.33 1.81 -19.41
N ALA A 106 -19.24 2.58 -18.32
CA ALA A 106 -20.38 3.25 -17.72
C ALA A 106 -20.81 4.56 -18.43
N LYS A 107 -20.04 5.02 -19.43
CA LYS A 107 -20.39 6.24 -20.19
C LYS A 107 -21.72 6.08 -20.90
N GLY A 108 -22.54 7.12 -20.86
CA GLY A 108 -23.88 7.14 -21.46
C GLY A 108 -24.97 6.44 -20.64
N GLN A 109 -24.62 5.77 -19.53
CA GLN A 109 -25.60 5.20 -18.61
C GLN A 109 -26.24 6.29 -17.73
N SER A 110 -27.40 5.99 -17.15
CA SER A 110 -27.97 6.80 -16.07
C SER A 110 -27.01 6.83 -14.87
N ARG A 111 -27.01 7.91 -14.08
CA ARG A 111 -26.06 8.08 -12.96
C ARG A 111 -26.16 6.94 -11.93
N VAL A 112 -27.36 6.44 -11.66
CA VAL A 112 -27.59 5.33 -10.72
C VAL A 112 -27.01 4.03 -11.27
N THR A 113 -27.21 3.75 -12.55
CA THR A 113 -26.64 2.56 -13.21
C THR A 113 -25.12 2.64 -13.25
N ALA A 114 -24.57 3.80 -13.61
CA ALA A 114 -23.14 4.04 -13.64
C ALA A 114 -22.50 3.86 -12.25
N ALA A 115 -23.13 4.41 -11.19
CA ALA A 115 -22.66 4.27 -9.81
C ALA A 115 -22.58 2.79 -9.39
N ARG A 116 -23.60 1.99 -9.70
CA ARG A 116 -23.61 0.55 -9.43
C ARG A 116 -22.54 -0.20 -10.22
N ALA A 117 -22.31 0.19 -11.47
CA ALA A 117 -21.32 -0.46 -12.33
C ALA A 117 -19.87 -0.22 -11.86
N VAL A 118 -19.55 0.97 -11.34
CA VAL A 118 -18.17 1.33 -10.93
C VAL A 118 -17.84 0.98 -9.49
N ALA A 119 -18.83 0.84 -8.61
CA ALA A 119 -18.62 0.61 -7.17
C ALA A 119 -17.71 -0.58 -6.83
N PRO A 120 -17.82 -1.76 -7.49
CA PRO A 120 -16.91 -2.88 -7.21
C PRO A 120 -15.45 -2.55 -7.51
N ALA A 121 -15.19 -1.83 -8.61
CA ALA A 121 -13.84 -1.46 -9.01
C ALA A 121 -13.24 -0.39 -8.08
N VAL A 122 -14.04 0.57 -7.58
CA VAL A 122 -13.62 1.51 -6.52
C VAL A 122 -13.21 0.75 -5.26
N THR A 123 -14.03 -0.22 -4.83
CA THR A 123 -13.74 -1.07 -3.67
C THR A 123 -12.44 -1.85 -3.86
N GLN A 124 -12.20 -2.38 -5.06
CA GLN A 124 -10.96 -3.09 -5.37
C GLN A 124 -9.72 -2.19 -5.28
N VAL A 125 -9.79 -0.95 -5.78
CA VAL A 125 -8.70 0.04 -5.63
C VAL A 125 -8.42 0.32 -4.16
N LYS A 126 -9.47 0.53 -3.36
CA LYS A 126 -9.36 0.74 -1.91
C LYS A 126 -8.66 -0.42 -1.21
N ASN A 127 -9.07 -1.65 -1.50
CA ASN A 127 -8.49 -2.85 -0.88
C ASN A 127 -7.00 -3.00 -1.25
N SER A 128 -6.65 -2.81 -2.52
CA SER A 128 -5.25 -2.86 -2.97
C SER A 128 -4.39 -1.78 -2.32
N ALA A 129 -4.91 -0.55 -2.20
CA ALA A 129 -4.20 0.55 -1.53
C ALA A 129 -4.05 0.32 -0.02
N ASN A 130 -5.05 -0.26 0.64
CA ASN A 130 -4.96 -0.62 2.05
C ASN A 130 -3.94 -1.74 2.28
N ALA A 131 -3.91 -2.78 1.44
CA ALA A 131 -2.92 -3.84 1.53
C ALA A 131 -1.49 -3.29 1.36
N LEU A 132 -1.31 -2.34 0.44
CA LEU A 132 -0.05 -1.64 0.23
C LEU A 132 0.34 -0.78 1.43
N GLN A 133 -0.58 -0.02 2.02
CA GLN A 133 -0.31 0.76 3.24
C GLN A 133 0.06 -0.13 4.42
N SER A 134 -0.64 -1.25 4.63
CA SER A 134 -0.31 -2.21 5.68
C SER A 134 1.08 -2.81 5.48
N ALA A 135 1.49 -3.07 4.24
CA ALA A 135 2.85 -3.53 3.93
C ALA A 135 3.90 -2.43 4.16
N ALA A 136 3.56 -1.17 3.89
CA ALA A 136 4.45 -0.03 4.06
C ALA A 136 4.57 0.43 5.53
N SER A 137 3.52 0.28 6.35
CA SER A 137 3.47 0.85 7.70
C SER A 137 4.57 0.34 8.62
N GLY A 138 5.06 -0.89 8.45
CA GLY A 138 6.18 -1.41 9.25
C GLY A 138 7.53 -0.73 8.98
N LYS A 139 7.66 0.00 7.87
CA LYS A 139 8.88 0.75 7.47
C LYS A 139 8.69 2.26 7.51
N CYS A 140 7.45 2.71 7.67
CA CYS A 140 7.04 4.11 7.70
C CYS A 140 6.68 4.59 9.12
N GLN A 141 7.23 3.96 10.15
CA GLN A 141 7.12 4.37 11.56
C GLN A 141 8.30 5.22 12.01
#